data_AF-A0A022RX07-F1
#
_entry.id   AF-A0A022RX07-F1
#
_cell.length_a   1.000
_cell.length_b   1.000
_cell.length_c   1.000
_cell.angle_alpha   90.00
_cell.angle_beta   90.00
_cell.angle_gamma   90.00
#
_symmetry.space_group_name_H-M   'P 1'
#
loop_
_entity.id
_entity.type
_entity.pdbx_description
1 polymer ?
#
loop_
_entity_poly.entity_id
_entity_poly.type
_entity_poly.pdbx_seq_one_letter_code
_entity_poly.pdbx_strand_id
1 'polypeptide(L)'
;SSSGIVSTETFSFASDKRGVRESIKGVMFGCANNQRGKFMSWITGIMGMSRSPLSLIGQMGAKSSQKFSYCLPPVTSPIKTTFLRFGKNVKTGRGLRESSFINSIDYNYRVNLLDISISGRRLNLPNGTFARGCMMDVGSSGSYLEPHAYSEVVRVLSHHFDWFKLKRVNVPEGRLCYRFVRAFRYYPNMVFHFQGGDFEIGPENLFHFTSDRFCLTMLRNDRMTILA
;
A
#
# COMPACT_ATOMS: atom_id res chain seq x y z
N SER A 1 -13.99 -10.00 -7.43
CA SER A 1 -14.64 -11.09 -6.68
C SER A 1 -14.35 -12.41 -7.38
N SER A 2 -14.41 -13.51 -6.64
CA SER A 2 -14.09 -14.85 -7.13
C SER A 2 -15.15 -15.84 -6.68
N SER A 3 -15.42 -16.87 -7.48
CA SER A 3 -16.16 -18.06 -7.05
C SER A 3 -15.34 -19.31 -7.36
N GLY A 4 -15.56 -20.38 -6.59
CA GLY A 4 -14.78 -21.59 -6.71
C GLY A 4 -15.07 -22.61 -5.63
N ILE A 5 -14.21 -23.61 -5.54
CA ILE A 5 -14.32 -24.71 -4.57
C ILE A 5 -13.26 -24.50 -3.48
N VAL A 6 -13.61 -24.79 -2.24
CA VAL A 6 -12.66 -24.81 -1.13
C VAL A 6 -11.79 -26.07 -1.22
N SER A 7 -10.49 -25.92 -1.04
CA SER A 7 -9.54 -27.04 -1.08
C SER A 7 -8.50 -26.89 0.03
N THR A 8 -7.81 -27.98 0.33
CA THR A 8 -6.77 -28.04 1.36
C THR A 8 -5.47 -28.57 0.78
N GLU A 9 -4.35 -27.94 1.10
CA GLU A 9 -3.02 -28.39 0.66
C GLU A 9 -1.94 -28.07 1.70
N THR A 10 -0.75 -28.61 1.51
CA THR A 10 0.46 -28.31 2.26
C THR A 10 1.27 -27.21 1.60
N PHE A 11 1.41 -26.06 2.26
CA PHE A 11 2.25 -24.97 1.77
C PHE A 11 3.64 -25.06 2.42
N SER A 12 4.69 -24.97 1.62
CA SER A 12 6.08 -25.11 2.10
C SER A 12 6.92 -23.89 1.80
N PHE A 13 7.56 -23.32 2.81
CA PHE A 13 8.39 -22.12 2.74
C PHE A 13 9.85 -22.43 3.07
N ALA A 14 10.77 -21.59 2.61
CA ALA A 14 12.16 -21.66 3.06
C ALA A 14 12.24 -21.22 4.53
N SER A 15 13.02 -21.95 5.33
CA SER A 15 13.34 -21.54 6.70
C SER A 15 14.57 -20.62 6.73
N ASP A 16 14.92 -20.13 7.91
CA ASP A 16 16.18 -19.42 8.16
C ASP A 16 17.41 -20.33 8.08
N LYS A 17 17.22 -21.65 8.19
CA LYS A 17 18.27 -22.65 8.01
C LYS A 17 18.42 -22.99 6.53
N ARG A 18 19.63 -22.80 6.00
CA ARG A 18 19.96 -23.08 4.59
C ARG A 18 19.59 -24.53 4.25
N GLY A 19 18.81 -24.70 3.18
CA GLY A 19 18.37 -26.01 2.69
C GLY A 19 17.19 -26.63 3.43
N VAL A 20 16.71 -26.02 4.52
CA VAL A 20 15.57 -26.53 5.29
C VAL A 20 14.29 -25.81 4.89
N ARG A 21 13.21 -26.57 4.71
CA ARG A 21 11.86 -26.06 4.44
C ARG A 21 10.94 -26.29 5.63
N GLU A 22 10.04 -25.36 5.85
CA GLU A 22 8.95 -25.50 6.81
C GLU A 22 7.62 -25.63 6.07
N SER A 23 6.81 -26.60 6.48
CA SER A 23 5.50 -26.86 5.88
C SER A 23 4.36 -26.56 6.84
N ILE A 24 3.29 -25.98 6.31
CA ILE A 24 1.99 -25.84 6.97
C ILE A 24 1.05 -26.79 6.23
N LYS A 25 0.59 -27.82 6.92
CA LYS A 25 -0.34 -28.82 6.37
C LYS A 25 -1.78 -28.32 6.52
N GLY A 26 -2.66 -28.76 5.63
CA GLY A 26 -4.09 -28.48 5.74
C GLY A 26 -4.45 -27.01 5.58
N VAL A 27 -3.66 -26.24 4.81
CA VAL A 27 -3.98 -24.86 4.46
C VAL A 27 -5.21 -24.89 3.57
N MET A 28 -6.31 -24.33 4.07
CA MET A 28 -7.53 -24.07 3.32
C MET A 28 -7.34 -22.88 2.39
N PHE A 29 -7.68 -23.04 1.11
CA PHE A 29 -7.66 -21.97 0.12
C PHE A 29 -8.77 -22.18 -0.90
N GLY A 30 -9.05 -21.14 -1.70
CA GLY A 30 -10.06 -21.20 -2.76
C GLY A 30 -9.44 -21.54 -4.11
N CYS A 31 -9.89 -22.63 -4.73
CA CYS A 31 -9.64 -22.96 -6.13
C CYS A 31 -10.70 -22.25 -6.99
N ALA A 32 -10.35 -21.08 -7.50
CA ALA A 32 -11.30 -20.25 -8.22
C ALA A 32 -11.38 -20.61 -9.70
N ASN A 33 -12.61 -20.83 -10.18
CA ASN A 33 -12.92 -21.14 -11.58
C ASN A 33 -13.48 -19.94 -12.33
N ASN A 34 -13.92 -18.91 -11.61
CA ASN A 34 -14.44 -17.67 -12.18
C ASN A 34 -13.95 -16.48 -11.36
N GLN A 35 -13.44 -15.47 -12.06
CA GLN A 35 -12.70 -14.36 -11.48
C GLN A 35 -13.11 -13.04 -12.11
N ARG A 36 -13.35 -12.03 -11.27
CA ARG A 36 -13.52 -10.64 -11.68
C ARG A 36 -12.44 -9.79 -11.04
N GLY A 37 -11.62 -9.15 -11.87
CA GLY A 37 -10.55 -8.25 -11.48
C GLY A 37 -9.56 -8.04 -12.62
N LYS A 38 -8.71 -7.02 -12.52
CA LYS A 38 -7.59 -6.80 -13.44
C LYS A 38 -6.33 -7.39 -12.81
N PHE A 39 -5.97 -8.60 -13.24
CA PHE A 39 -4.75 -9.27 -12.79
C PHE A 39 -3.75 -9.35 -13.93
N MET A 40 -2.45 -9.37 -13.61
CA MET A 40 -1.41 -9.64 -14.60
C MET A 40 -1.48 -11.11 -15.02
N SER A 41 -1.24 -11.39 -16.30
CA SER A 41 -1.45 -12.72 -16.90
C SER A 41 -0.61 -13.84 -16.28
N TRP A 42 0.51 -13.50 -15.65
CA TRP A 42 1.41 -14.46 -14.98
C TRP A 42 1.04 -14.74 -13.53
N ILE A 43 0.01 -14.09 -12.97
CA ILE A 43 -0.44 -14.34 -11.59
C ILE A 43 -1.40 -15.53 -11.59
N THR A 44 -1.07 -16.58 -10.84
CA THR A 44 -1.90 -17.79 -10.72
C THR A 44 -2.77 -17.81 -9.47
N GLY A 45 -2.61 -16.85 -8.56
CA GLY A 45 -3.40 -16.77 -7.32
C GLY A 45 -3.05 -15.56 -6.46
N ILE A 46 -3.81 -15.40 -5.37
CA ILE A 46 -3.64 -14.33 -4.39
C ILE A 46 -3.35 -14.96 -3.03
N MET A 47 -2.25 -14.54 -2.41
CA MET A 47 -1.92 -14.93 -1.05
C MET A 47 -2.59 -13.96 -0.07
N GLY A 48 -3.72 -14.38 0.50
CA GLY A 48 -4.45 -13.59 1.49
C GLY A 48 -3.68 -13.51 2.81
N MET A 49 -3.32 -12.29 3.21
CA MET A 49 -2.50 -12.02 4.41
C MET A 49 -3.23 -11.24 5.50
N SER A 50 -4.56 -11.04 5.39
CA SER A 50 -5.37 -10.28 6.33
C SER A 50 -5.41 -10.89 7.74
N ARG A 51 -6.06 -10.24 8.71
CA ARG A 51 -6.25 -10.73 10.09
C ARG A 51 -7.28 -11.86 10.21
N SER A 52 -7.80 -12.38 9.09
CA SER A 52 -8.81 -13.42 9.08
C SER A 52 -8.22 -14.76 9.54
N PRO A 53 -8.95 -15.58 10.31
CA PRO A 53 -8.54 -16.95 10.63
C PRO A 53 -8.27 -17.82 9.38
N LEU A 54 -8.91 -17.50 8.25
CA LEU A 54 -8.73 -18.19 6.97
C LEU A 54 -7.62 -17.59 6.09
N SER A 55 -6.97 -16.50 6.51
CA SER A 55 -5.76 -16.00 5.82
C SER A 55 -4.60 -16.99 5.99
N LEU A 56 -3.57 -16.89 5.14
CA LEU A 56 -2.36 -17.70 5.33
C LEU A 56 -1.74 -17.45 6.71
N ILE A 57 -1.64 -16.18 7.12
CA ILE A 57 -1.05 -15.82 8.41
C ILE A 57 -1.85 -16.35 9.60
N GLY A 58 -3.18 -16.37 9.49
CA GLY A 58 -4.10 -16.92 10.50
C GLY A 58 -3.99 -18.44 10.60
N GLN A 59 -3.93 -19.13 9.45
CA GLN A 59 -3.82 -20.59 9.38
C GLN A 59 -2.44 -21.12 9.82
N MET A 60 -1.39 -20.29 9.81
CA MET A 60 -0.08 -20.64 10.37
C MET A 60 -0.09 -20.76 11.91
N GLY A 61 -1.09 -20.19 12.58
CA GLY A 61 -1.25 -20.26 14.03
C GLY A 61 0.00 -19.82 14.81
N ALA A 62 0.39 -20.62 15.81
CA ALA A 62 1.52 -20.31 16.68
C ALA A 62 2.86 -20.20 15.93
N LYS A 63 3.03 -20.87 14.78
CA LYS A 63 4.28 -20.83 13.99
C LYS A 63 4.61 -19.42 13.53
N SER A 64 3.60 -18.66 13.09
CA SER A 64 3.78 -17.25 12.71
C SER A 64 3.59 -16.30 13.89
N SER A 65 2.95 -16.74 14.97
CA SER A 65 2.49 -15.84 16.05
C SER A 65 1.71 -14.62 15.49
N GLN A 66 1.06 -14.81 14.34
CA GLN A 66 0.39 -13.77 13.54
C GLN A 66 1.26 -12.57 13.17
N LYS A 67 2.59 -12.76 13.09
CA LYS A 67 3.57 -11.73 12.71
C LYS A 67 4.15 -12.03 11.35
N PHE A 68 4.24 -10.98 10.53
CA PHE A 68 4.98 -11.02 9.28
C PHE A 68 5.62 -9.65 9.01
N SER A 69 6.61 -9.63 8.13
CA SER A 69 7.22 -8.41 7.61
C SER A 69 7.58 -8.62 6.16
N TYR A 70 7.50 -7.56 5.37
CA TYR A 70 7.86 -7.59 3.97
C TYR A 70 8.68 -6.36 3.58
N CYS A 71 9.45 -6.49 2.51
CA CYS A 71 10.06 -5.36 1.81
C CYS A 71 9.92 -5.61 0.33
N LEU A 72 9.10 -4.78 -0.30
CA LEU A 72 8.83 -4.84 -1.73
C LEU A 72 9.72 -3.79 -2.41
N PRO A 73 10.63 -4.20 -3.31
CA PRO A 73 11.35 -3.22 -4.11
C PRO A 73 10.37 -2.54 -5.08
N PRO A 74 10.68 -1.32 -5.55
CA PRO A 74 9.95 -0.70 -6.64
C PRO A 74 9.84 -1.66 -7.83
N VAL A 75 8.71 -1.65 -8.54
CA VAL A 75 8.48 -2.54 -9.71
C VAL A 75 9.58 -2.36 -10.77
N THR A 76 10.08 -1.14 -10.92
CA THR A 76 11.15 -0.74 -11.84
C THR A 76 12.56 -1.07 -11.35
N SER A 77 12.72 -1.51 -10.10
CA SER A 77 14.03 -1.80 -9.53
C SER A 77 14.72 -2.95 -10.30
N PRO A 78 16.01 -2.80 -10.67
CA PRO A 78 16.81 -3.90 -11.20
C PRO A 78 17.11 -4.94 -10.11
N ILE A 79 17.11 -4.52 -8.84
CA ILE A 79 17.25 -5.40 -7.68
C ILE A 79 15.88 -6.03 -7.42
N LYS A 80 15.79 -7.35 -7.65
CA LYS A 80 14.57 -8.15 -7.40
C LYS A 80 14.59 -8.86 -6.03
N THR A 81 15.54 -8.52 -5.17
CA THR A 81 15.57 -9.04 -3.79
C THR A 81 14.38 -8.47 -3.02
N THR A 82 13.44 -9.35 -2.69
CA THR A 82 12.32 -9.09 -1.80
C THR A 82 12.41 -10.07 -0.62
N PHE A 83 11.80 -9.73 0.50
CA PHE A 83 11.60 -10.70 1.57
C PHE A 83 10.17 -10.64 2.07
N LEU A 84 9.66 -11.81 2.42
CA LEU A 84 8.49 -12.02 3.26
C LEU A 84 8.92 -12.94 4.38
N ARG A 85 8.88 -12.45 5.63
CA ARG A 85 9.30 -13.19 6.81
C ARG A 85 8.12 -13.37 7.74
N PHE A 86 8.07 -14.51 8.42
CA PHE A 86 6.99 -14.86 9.35
C PHE A 86 7.54 -15.13 10.75
N GLY A 87 6.72 -14.91 11.78
CA GLY A 87 7.02 -15.28 13.15
C GLY A 87 8.34 -14.76 13.66
N LYS A 88 9.15 -15.65 14.24
CA LYS A 88 10.44 -15.32 14.85
C LYS A 88 11.47 -14.75 13.87
N ASN A 89 11.25 -14.93 12.57
CA ASN A 89 12.14 -14.41 11.53
C ASN A 89 11.84 -12.94 11.20
N VAL A 90 10.72 -12.39 11.66
CA VAL A 90 10.45 -10.95 11.58
C VAL A 90 11.54 -10.21 12.36
N LYS A 91 12.30 -9.36 11.66
CA LYS A 91 13.37 -8.57 12.26
C LYS A 91 12.81 -7.23 12.67
N THR A 92 12.92 -6.90 13.95
CA THR A 92 12.70 -5.55 14.44
C THR A 92 14.04 -4.82 14.49
N GLY A 93 14.12 -3.65 13.84
CA GLY A 93 15.33 -2.82 13.77
C GLY A 93 15.20 -1.57 14.64
N ARG A 94 16.33 -0.91 14.90
CA ARG A 94 16.32 0.45 15.48
C ARG A 94 15.68 1.40 14.47
N GLY A 95 14.81 2.30 14.95
CA GLY A 95 14.14 3.30 14.10
C GLY A 95 12.81 2.85 13.48
N LEU A 96 12.28 1.68 13.86
CA LEU A 96 10.91 1.32 13.50
C LEU A 96 9.91 2.29 14.15
N ARG A 97 8.94 2.74 13.34
CA ARG A 97 7.75 3.43 13.82
C ARG A 97 6.64 2.42 13.95
N GLU A 98 5.93 2.48 15.07
CA GLU A 98 4.84 1.56 15.36
C GLU A 98 3.55 2.36 15.46
N SER A 99 2.50 1.82 14.84
CA SER A 99 1.14 2.31 14.99
C SER A 99 0.26 1.15 15.40
N SER A 100 -0.66 1.41 16.32
CA SER A 100 -1.68 0.43 16.69
C SER A 100 -2.68 0.25 15.56
N PHE A 101 -3.14 -0.99 15.38
CA PHE A 101 -4.28 -1.24 14.51
C PHE A 101 -5.55 -0.70 15.16
N ILE A 102 -6.40 -0.05 14.36
CA ILE A 102 -7.73 0.36 14.81
C ILE A 102 -8.64 -0.86 14.89
N ASN A 103 -9.62 -0.80 15.79
CA ASN A 103 -10.66 -1.80 15.84
C ASN A 103 -11.59 -1.62 14.64
N SER A 104 -11.70 -2.65 13.79
CA SER A 104 -12.54 -2.63 12.59
C SER A 104 -13.39 -3.90 12.53
N ILE A 105 -14.58 -3.78 11.96
CA ILE A 105 -15.51 -4.91 11.77
C ILE A 105 -14.92 -5.94 10.77
N ASP A 106 -14.00 -5.50 9.91
CA ASP A 106 -13.30 -6.37 8.97
C ASP A 106 -11.88 -6.73 9.41
N TYR A 107 -11.30 -7.71 8.71
CA TYR A 107 -9.98 -8.27 8.98
C TYR A 107 -8.82 -7.47 8.35
N ASN A 108 -9.04 -6.24 7.89
CA ASN A 108 -7.98 -5.48 7.23
C ASN A 108 -7.00 -4.88 8.24
N TYR A 109 -5.77 -4.62 7.79
CA TYR A 109 -4.79 -3.87 8.55
C TYR A 109 -5.08 -2.39 8.40
N ARG A 110 -5.73 -1.81 9.42
CA ARG A 110 -6.04 -0.38 9.43
C ARG A 110 -5.31 0.30 10.58
N VAL A 111 -4.72 1.44 10.30
CA VAL A 111 -3.99 2.27 11.26
C VAL A 111 -4.58 3.66 11.31
N ASN A 112 -4.35 4.37 12.41
CA ASN A 112 -4.92 5.70 12.61
C ASN A 112 -4.08 6.76 11.88
N LEU A 113 -4.61 7.30 10.78
CA LEU A 113 -4.03 8.42 10.05
C LEU A 113 -4.64 9.71 10.60
N LEU A 114 -3.80 10.64 11.04
CA LEU A 114 -4.21 11.87 11.71
C LEU A 114 -4.30 13.04 10.73
N ASP A 115 -3.33 13.16 9.83
CA ASP A 115 -3.27 14.24 8.84
C ASP A 115 -2.24 13.94 7.75
N ILE A 116 -2.12 14.85 6.79
CA ILE A 116 -1.11 14.86 5.74
C ILE A 116 -0.36 16.20 5.79
N SER A 117 0.94 16.19 5.49
CA SER A 117 1.71 17.39 5.17
C SER A 117 2.27 17.33 3.76
N ILE A 118 2.36 18.48 3.09
CA ILE A 118 3.02 18.63 1.79
C ILE A 118 4.07 19.73 1.92
N SER A 119 5.32 19.47 1.55
CA SER A 119 6.42 20.43 1.68
C SER A 119 6.53 21.03 3.10
N GLY A 120 6.37 20.18 4.11
CA GLY A 120 6.41 20.56 5.54
C GLY A 120 5.19 21.33 6.06
N ARG A 121 4.17 21.59 5.22
CA ARG A 121 2.94 22.27 5.63
C ARG A 121 1.82 21.25 5.85
N ARG A 122 1.33 21.19 7.07
CA ARG A 122 0.18 20.35 7.46
C ARG A 122 -1.11 20.84 6.82
N LEU A 123 -1.93 19.92 6.33
CA LEU A 123 -3.19 20.24 5.67
C LEU A 123 -4.29 20.68 6.65
N ASN A 124 -4.18 20.29 7.93
CA ASN A 124 -5.16 20.60 8.98
C ASN A 124 -6.57 20.16 8.57
N LEU A 125 -6.68 18.91 8.11
CA LEU A 125 -7.94 18.35 7.65
C LEU A 125 -8.97 18.34 8.79
N PRO A 126 -10.28 18.52 8.49
CA PRO A 126 -11.34 18.46 9.48
C PRO A 126 -11.27 17.19 10.35
N ASN A 127 -11.64 17.33 11.62
CA ASN A 127 -11.69 16.18 12.49
C ASN A 127 -12.67 15.12 11.92
N GLY A 128 -12.26 13.84 11.96
CA GLY A 128 -13.03 12.74 11.41
C GLY A 128 -12.83 12.48 9.91
N THR A 129 -12.02 13.28 9.19
CA THR A 129 -11.65 13.00 7.80
C THR A 129 -11.15 11.56 7.60
N PHE A 130 -10.33 11.06 8.52
CA PHE A 130 -9.86 9.66 8.52
C PHE A 130 -10.54 8.77 9.57
N ALA A 131 -11.82 8.98 9.87
CA ALA A 131 -12.55 8.21 10.90
C ALA A 131 -12.52 6.68 10.68
N ARG A 132 -12.36 6.23 9.43
CA ARG A 132 -12.25 4.80 9.07
C ARG A 132 -10.81 4.27 9.11
N GLY A 133 -9.85 5.10 9.50
CA GLY A 133 -8.42 4.86 9.42
C GLY A 133 -7.89 4.81 8.00
N CYS A 134 -6.63 4.43 7.89
CA CYS A 134 -5.93 4.15 6.65
C CYS A 134 -5.67 2.65 6.55
N MET A 135 -6.09 2.03 5.44
CA MET A 135 -5.86 0.62 5.18
C MET A 135 -4.50 0.40 4.52
N MET A 136 -3.69 -0.51 5.07
CA MET A 136 -2.44 -0.95 4.47
C MET A 136 -2.74 -2.18 3.59
N ASP A 137 -2.66 -2.02 2.27
CA ASP A 137 -3.01 -3.07 1.31
C ASP A 137 -2.10 -3.05 0.07
N VAL A 138 -1.03 -3.84 0.14
CA VAL A 138 -0.10 -4.08 -0.98
C VAL A 138 -0.72 -4.84 -2.16
N GLY A 139 -1.93 -5.38 -2.01
CA GLY A 139 -2.68 -6.03 -3.08
C GLY A 139 -3.51 -5.04 -3.92
N SER A 140 -3.65 -3.80 -3.46
CA SER A 140 -4.34 -2.74 -4.17
C SER A 140 -3.54 -2.32 -5.42
N SER A 141 -4.22 -1.91 -6.49
CA SER A 141 -3.57 -1.45 -7.73
C SER A 141 -2.89 -0.08 -7.60
N GLY A 142 -3.03 0.57 -6.45
CA GLY A 142 -2.39 1.83 -6.11
C GLY A 142 -2.83 2.31 -4.72
N SER A 143 -2.30 3.46 -4.33
CA SER A 143 -2.74 4.18 -3.14
C SER A 143 -3.93 5.07 -3.46
N TYR A 144 -4.83 5.21 -2.50
CA TYR A 144 -6.07 5.96 -2.62
C TYR A 144 -6.28 6.85 -1.40
N LEU A 145 -6.82 8.04 -1.61
CA LEU A 145 -7.24 8.95 -0.55
C LEU A 145 -8.76 9.04 -0.53
N GLU A 146 -9.33 9.17 0.66
CA GLU A 146 -10.75 9.54 0.79
C GLU A 146 -11.01 10.93 0.17
N PRO A 147 -12.27 11.25 -0.20
CA PRO A 147 -12.56 12.41 -1.05
C PRO A 147 -12.04 13.76 -0.54
N HIS A 148 -12.11 14.03 0.76
CA HIS A 148 -11.73 15.34 1.32
C HIS A 148 -10.21 15.54 1.28
N ALA A 149 -9.44 14.58 1.78
CA ALA A 149 -7.99 14.54 1.72
C ALA A 149 -7.48 14.56 0.28
N TYR A 150 -8.10 13.79 -0.63
CA TYR A 150 -7.72 13.82 -2.05
C TYR A 150 -7.87 15.21 -2.65
N SER A 151 -9.01 15.88 -2.37
CA SER A 151 -9.30 17.21 -2.89
C SER A 151 -8.32 18.25 -2.37
N GLU A 152 -7.99 18.22 -1.08
CA GLU A 152 -7.01 19.13 -0.49
C GLU A 152 -5.58 18.87 -0.98
N VAL A 153 -5.17 17.60 -1.12
CA VAL A 153 -3.88 17.24 -1.72
C VAL A 153 -3.79 17.77 -3.15
N VAL A 154 -4.81 17.54 -3.99
CA VAL A 154 -4.83 18.02 -5.37
C VAL A 154 -4.83 19.54 -5.42
N ARG A 155 -5.58 20.22 -4.54
CA ARG A 155 -5.62 21.69 -4.47
C ARG A 155 -4.22 22.27 -4.16
N VAL A 156 -3.56 21.75 -3.12
CA VAL A 156 -2.23 22.23 -2.70
C VAL A 156 -1.16 21.94 -3.76
N LEU A 157 -1.16 20.72 -4.32
CA LEU A 157 -0.22 20.36 -5.39
C LEU A 157 -0.46 21.20 -6.65
N SER A 158 -1.72 21.45 -7.03
CA SER A 158 -2.03 22.26 -8.19
C SER A 158 -1.52 23.69 -8.01
N HIS A 159 -1.83 24.31 -6.87
CA HIS A 159 -1.34 25.65 -6.54
C HIS A 159 0.19 25.74 -6.56
N HIS A 160 0.89 24.73 -6.04
CA HIS A 160 2.34 24.65 -6.10
C HIS A 160 2.87 24.64 -7.53
N PHE A 161 2.31 23.80 -8.42
CA PHE A 161 2.78 23.71 -9.80
C PHE A 161 2.34 24.89 -10.68
N ASP A 162 1.21 25.51 -10.38
CA ASP A 162 0.73 26.71 -11.07
C ASP A 162 1.65 27.90 -10.81
N TRP A 163 2.22 28.01 -9.60
CA TRP A 163 3.27 28.99 -9.28
C TRP A 163 4.48 28.89 -10.23
N PHE A 164 4.85 27.66 -10.63
CA PHE A 164 5.91 27.40 -11.59
C PHE A 164 5.44 27.39 -13.06
N LYS A 165 4.17 27.73 -13.31
CA LYS A 165 3.55 27.77 -14.64
C LYS A 165 3.66 26.45 -15.41
N LEU A 166 3.64 25.32 -14.69
CA LEU A 166 3.65 24.01 -15.34
C LEU A 166 2.32 23.76 -16.04
N LYS A 167 2.37 23.13 -17.23
CA LYS A 167 1.17 22.85 -18.01
C LYS A 167 0.49 21.58 -17.53
N ARG A 168 -0.71 21.70 -16.95
CA ARG A 168 -1.56 20.56 -16.60
C ARG A 168 -1.95 19.77 -17.86
N VAL A 169 -2.03 18.45 -17.73
CA VAL A 169 -2.45 17.52 -18.78
C VAL A 169 -3.65 16.74 -18.27
N ASN A 170 -4.71 16.68 -19.08
CA ASN A 170 -5.87 15.85 -18.78
C ASN A 170 -5.60 14.42 -19.24
N VAL A 171 -5.88 13.45 -18.36
CA VAL A 171 -5.79 12.02 -18.64
C VAL A 171 -7.12 11.34 -18.36
N PRO A 172 -7.49 10.27 -19.09
CA PRO A 172 -8.78 9.59 -18.92
C PRO A 172 -9.07 9.14 -17.49
N GLU A 173 -8.04 8.81 -16.71
CA GLU A 173 -8.14 8.35 -15.33
C GLU A 173 -8.42 9.48 -14.33
N GLY A 174 -8.45 10.75 -14.76
CA GLY A 174 -8.71 11.89 -13.90
C GLY A 174 -7.59 12.21 -12.89
N ARG A 175 -6.39 11.65 -13.08
CA ARG A 175 -5.22 11.92 -12.23
C ARG A 175 -4.72 13.36 -12.40
N LEU A 176 -4.14 13.92 -11.34
CA LEU A 176 -3.43 15.18 -11.42
C LEU A 176 -2.10 14.97 -12.18
N CYS A 177 -2.00 15.47 -13.41
CA CYS A 177 -0.84 15.31 -14.27
C CYS A 177 -0.37 16.64 -14.85
N TYR A 178 0.94 16.76 -15.07
CA TYR A 178 1.60 17.91 -15.68
C TYR A 178 2.61 17.47 -16.74
N ARG A 179 2.82 18.29 -17.77
CA ARG A 179 3.88 18.04 -18.77
C ARG A 179 5.24 18.02 -18.10
N PHE A 180 6.08 17.07 -18.50
CA PHE A 180 7.43 16.95 -17.98
C PHE A 180 8.30 18.11 -18.49
N VAL A 181 9.06 18.72 -17.58
CA VAL A 181 10.00 19.81 -17.87
C VAL A 181 11.37 19.41 -17.35
N ARG A 182 12.32 19.15 -18.26
CA ARG A 182 13.64 18.58 -17.93
C ARG A 182 14.43 19.39 -16.89
N ALA A 183 14.23 20.71 -16.80
CA ALA A 183 14.93 21.59 -15.86
C ALA A 183 14.21 21.75 -14.51
N PHE A 184 12.96 21.30 -14.38
CA PHE A 184 12.20 21.48 -13.14
C PHE A 184 12.70 20.53 -12.04
N ARG A 185 12.90 21.05 -10.83
CA ARG A 185 13.46 20.32 -9.68
C ARG A 185 12.66 20.49 -8.39
N TYR A 186 11.68 21.38 -8.36
CA TYR A 186 10.94 21.75 -7.16
C TYR A 186 9.74 20.82 -6.94
N TYR A 187 9.99 19.51 -6.88
CA TYR A 187 8.93 18.54 -6.58
C TYR A 187 8.67 18.47 -5.08
N PRO A 188 7.40 18.52 -4.64
CA PRO A 188 7.07 18.43 -3.22
C PRO A 188 7.26 17.01 -2.68
N ASN A 189 7.62 16.92 -1.39
CA ASN A 189 7.47 15.70 -0.60
C ASN A 189 6.10 15.68 0.10
N MET A 190 5.70 14.52 0.60
CA MET A 190 4.47 14.36 1.38
C MET A 190 4.73 13.49 2.61
N VAL A 191 4.09 13.83 3.72
CA VAL A 191 4.17 13.07 4.97
C VAL A 191 2.77 12.65 5.38
N PHE A 192 2.59 11.36 5.67
CA PHE A 192 1.42 10.84 6.35
C PHE A 192 1.69 10.80 7.85
N HIS A 193 0.87 11.52 8.62
CA HIS A 193 1.01 11.58 10.08
C HIS A 193 0.17 10.48 10.71
N PHE A 194 0.78 9.34 11.02
CA PHE A 194 0.08 8.27 11.74
C PHE A 194 0.18 8.48 13.24
N GLN A 195 -0.77 7.92 13.98
CA GLN A 195 -0.62 7.78 15.42
C GLN A 195 0.59 6.88 15.71
N GLY A 196 1.64 7.45 16.30
CA GLY A 196 2.87 6.74 16.64
C GLY A 196 4.05 7.00 15.69
N GLY A 197 3.85 7.68 14.56
CA GLY A 197 4.96 8.15 13.74
C GLY A 197 4.57 8.72 12.38
N ASP A 198 5.53 9.42 11.79
CA ASP A 198 5.41 10.00 10.47
C ASP A 198 5.97 9.05 9.40
N PHE A 199 5.25 8.96 8.27
CA PHE A 199 5.69 8.23 7.08
C PHE A 199 5.87 9.22 5.93
N GLU A 200 7.13 9.54 5.64
CA GLU A 200 7.51 10.45 4.57
C GLU A 200 7.68 9.71 3.24
N ILE A 201 7.13 10.30 2.17
CA ILE A 201 7.32 9.87 0.80
C ILE A 201 7.94 11.00 -0.04
N GLY A 202 9.01 10.66 -0.75
CA GLY A 202 9.66 11.56 -1.69
C GLY A 202 8.90 11.67 -3.01
N PRO A 203 9.30 12.63 -3.87
CA PRO A 203 8.72 12.83 -5.20
C PRO A 203 8.64 11.57 -6.06
N GLU A 204 9.61 10.67 -5.93
CA GLU A 204 9.71 9.41 -6.68
C GLU A 204 8.61 8.40 -6.33
N ASN A 205 8.02 8.52 -5.14
CA ASN A 205 6.89 7.69 -4.69
C ASN A 205 5.56 8.46 -4.80
N LEU A 206 5.61 9.78 -4.71
CA LEU A 206 4.43 10.65 -4.87
C LEU A 206 3.99 10.81 -6.33
N PHE A 207 4.92 10.78 -7.28
CA PHE A 207 4.64 10.97 -8.70
C PHE A 207 5.16 9.82 -9.56
N HIS A 208 4.34 9.42 -10.53
CA HIS A 208 4.77 8.55 -11.62
C HIS A 208 5.30 9.42 -12.78
N PHE A 209 6.56 9.21 -13.14
CA PHE A 209 7.24 9.94 -14.21
C PHE A 209 7.28 9.13 -15.51
N THR A 210 6.91 9.77 -16.62
CA THR A 210 7.11 9.27 -17.99
C THR A 210 8.03 10.23 -18.76
N SER A 211 8.27 9.94 -20.04
CA SER A 211 9.06 10.83 -20.91
C SER A 211 8.41 12.18 -21.17
N ASP A 212 7.08 12.28 -21.09
CA ASP A 212 6.30 13.44 -21.50
C ASP A 212 5.51 14.11 -20.36
N ARG A 213 5.28 13.41 -19.25
CA ARG A 213 4.48 13.91 -18.13
C ARG A 213 4.92 13.33 -16.79
N PHE A 214 4.42 13.91 -15.71
CA PHE A 214 4.39 13.28 -14.40
C PHE A 214 2.99 13.39 -13.81
N CYS A 215 2.57 12.38 -13.06
CA CYS A 215 1.22 12.26 -12.51
C CYS A 215 1.26 11.86 -11.04
N LEU A 216 0.35 12.40 -10.22
CA LEU A 216 0.12 11.92 -8.86
C LEU A 216 -0.19 10.41 -8.89
N THR A 217 0.50 9.63 -8.05
CA THR A 217 0.32 8.17 -7.97
C THR A 217 -0.98 7.78 -7.28
N MET A 218 -1.45 8.64 -6.38
CA MET A 218 -2.68 8.44 -5.62
C MET A 218 -3.94 8.84 -6.40
N LEU A 219 -5.03 8.11 -6.15
CA LEU A 219 -6.35 8.34 -6.73
C LEU A 219 -7.39 8.63 -5.63
N ARG A 220 -8.55 9.17 -6.04
CA ARG A 220 -9.71 9.29 -5.16
C ARG A 220 -10.37 7.94 -4.93
N ASN A 221 -10.79 7.66 -3.70
CA ASN A 221 -11.67 6.55 -3.36
C ASN A 221 -12.77 7.03 -2.42
N ASP A 222 -14.03 6.80 -2.79
CA ASP A 222 -15.19 7.31 -2.03
C ASP A 222 -15.42 6.62 -0.69
N ARG A 223 -14.69 5.53 -0.41
CA ARG A 223 -14.89 4.74 0.80
C ARG A 223 -13.88 5.03 1.90
N MET A 224 -12.59 5.09 1.55
CA MET A 224 -11.51 5.19 2.53
C MET A 224 -10.14 5.44 1.90
N THR A 225 -9.20 5.84 2.76
CA THR A 225 -7.77 5.91 2.43
C THR A 225 -7.13 4.53 2.46
N ILE A 226 -6.35 4.21 1.42
CA ILE A 226 -5.61 2.95 1.24
C ILE A 226 -4.18 3.31 0.84
N LEU A 227 -3.18 2.77 1.52
CA LEU A 227 -1.79 2.83 1.08
C LEU A 227 -1.33 1.45 0.62
N ALA A 228 -0.74 1.42 -0.58
CA ALA A 228 -0.23 0.23 -1.26
C ALA A 228 1.30 0.26 -1.35
#